data_AF-A0A225VRG0-F1
#
_entry.id   AF-A0A225VRG0-F1
#
_cell.length_a   1.000
_cell.length_b   1.000
_cell.length_c   1.000
_cell.angle_alpha   90.00
_cell.angle_beta   90.00
_cell.angle_gamma   90.00
#
_symmetry.space_group_name_H-M   'P 1'
#
loop_
_entity.id
_entity.type
_entity.pdbx_description
1 polymer ?
#
loop_
_entity_poly.entity_id
_entity_poly.type
_entity_poly.pdbx_seq_one_letter_code
_entity_poly.pdbx_strand_id
1 'polypeptide(L)'
;METRSSPSMQELRAIAHERSLKYYMHLSKPELFSLLQRKEGGGSSKKPAASEDVKEDVSRRSEGAPVAAMRSSERLSSRKQKRKAGENDKGETAHDKKKVKVVINTLDPIMLTELGQHTFEFTRRNGSVVIYNVDSLVQYILATGDFSEPETRIPFSDEDLRQIDVEASKAKLNENSVVDAKKNKHIFEEQKVKRDGILGLERCASEYVNKMLEIIESDDPEEGEMLLIMSVFPSFSDIFEQIRRNDSEYAQHSMDHFIQYVNGPNNRPTVDHSGLMPVILSFLEDVAKGKQGVSAFGF
;
A
#
# COMPACT_ATOMS: atom_id res chain seq x y z
N MET A 1 -6.76 11.18 -54.00
CA MET A 1 -6.99 11.82 -52.68
C MET A 1 -5.73 11.63 -51.87
N GLU A 2 -4.89 12.64 -51.80
CA GLU A 2 -3.65 12.59 -51.02
C GLU A 2 -4.00 12.69 -49.53
N THR A 3 -3.72 11.62 -48.78
CA THR A 3 -3.80 11.63 -47.32
C THR A 3 -2.65 12.48 -46.80
N ARG A 4 -2.96 13.70 -46.34
CA ARG A 4 -1.99 14.57 -45.66
C ARG A 4 -1.52 13.90 -44.37
N SER A 5 -0.38 13.23 -44.44
CA SER A 5 0.32 12.71 -43.26
C SER A 5 0.62 13.87 -42.33
N SER A 6 0.15 13.79 -41.09
CA SER A 6 0.47 14.81 -40.08
C SER A 6 1.94 14.67 -39.66
N PRO A 7 2.70 15.77 -39.56
CA PRO A 7 4.13 15.70 -39.23
C PRO A 7 4.40 14.98 -37.91
N SER A 8 5.54 14.31 -37.82
CA SER A 8 5.98 13.65 -36.60
C SER A 8 6.44 14.67 -35.54
N MET A 9 6.47 14.28 -34.25
CA MET A 9 6.95 15.18 -33.18
C MET A 9 8.41 15.57 -33.34
N GLN A 10 9.23 14.68 -33.92
CA GLN A 10 10.64 14.95 -34.19
C GLN A 10 10.80 16.00 -35.30
N GLU A 11 10.00 15.92 -36.36
CA GLU A 11 9.98 16.94 -37.43
C GLU A 11 9.58 18.32 -36.90
N LEU A 12 8.56 18.39 -36.04
CA LEU A 12 8.12 19.67 -35.46
C LEU A 12 9.19 20.30 -34.56
N ARG A 13 9.91 19.48 -33.79
CA ARG A 13 11.03 19.94 -32.95
C ARG A 13 12.23 20.39 -33.79
N ALA A 14 12.55 19.69 -34.87
CA ALA A 14 13.60 20.09 -35.80
C ALA A 14 13.32 21.46 -36.43
N ILE A 15 12.08 21.68 -36.91
CA ILE A 15 11.66 22.97 -37.47
C ILE A 15 11.67 24.08 -36.40
N ALA A 16 11.28 23.77 -35.18
CA ALA A 16 11.30 24.74 -34.09
C ALA A 16 12.72 25.14 -33.65
N HIS A 17 13.66 24.18 -33.67
CA HIS A 17 15.09 24.41 -33.46
C HIS A 17 15.67 25.31 -34.56
N GLU A 18 15.40 25.00 -35.83
CA GLU A 18 15.85 25.80 -36.97
C GLU A 18 15.33 27.24 -36.91
N ARG A 19 14.11 27.44 -36.39
CA ARG A 19 13.49 28.76 -36.17
C ARG A 19 13.91 29.45 -34.86
N SER A 20 14.87 28.90 -34.13
CA SER A 20 15.38 29.43 -32.86
C SER A 20 14.27 29.77 -31.85
N LEU A 21 13.23 28.94 -31.79
CA LEU A 21 12.18 29.09 -30.79
C LEU A 21 12.75 28.70 -29.42
N LYS A 22 12.43 29.50 -28.39
CA LYS A 22 12.76 29.17 -27.00
C LYS A 22 11.59 28.38 -26.38
N TYR A 23 11.89 27.45 -25.49
CA TYR A 23 10.90 26.71 -24.69
C TYR A 23 9.92 25.81 -25.48
N TYR A 24 10.30 25.29 -26.65
CA TYR A 24 9.45 24.43 -27.49
C TYR A 24 9.48 22.94 -27.11
N MET A 25 10.38 22.53 -26.21
CA MET A 25 10.54 21.13 -25.79
C MET A 25 9.36 20.61 -24.94
N HIS A 26 8.76 21.50 -24.14
CA HIS A 26 7.67 21.19 -23.21
C HIS A 26 6.27 21.33 -23.84
N LEU A 27 6.20 21.77 -25.11
CA LEU A 27 4.92 21.94 -25.80
C LEU A 27 4.38 20.60 -26.30
N SER A 28 3.08 20.38 -26.12
CA SER A 28 2.40 19.21 -26.68
C SER A 28 2.35 19.31 -28.21
N LYS A 29 2.19 18.16 -28.90
CA LYS A 29 2.10 18.10 -30.36
C LYS A 29 1.16 19.13 -30.99
N PRO A 30 -0.10 19.29 -30.54
CA PRO A 30 -1.02 20.27 -31.13
C PRO A 30 -0.60 21.73 -30.86
N GLU A 31 0.01 22.02 -29.71
CA GLU A 31 0.48 23.37 -29.37
C GLU A 31 1.69 23.77 -30.22
N LEU A 32 2.67 22.87 -30.34
CA LEU A 32 3.85 23.09 -31.15
C LEU A 32 3.49 23.24 -32.65
N PHE A 33 2.59 22.39 -33.13
CA PHE A 33 2.06 22.48 -34.50
C PHE A 33 1.34 23.81 -34.76
N SER A 34 0.48 24.24 -33.83
CA SER A 34 -0.24 25.52 -33.93
C SER A 34 0.70 26.73 -33.89
N LEU A 35 1.74 26.66 -33.06
CA LEU A 35 2.74 27.71 -32.91
C LEU A 35 3.62 27.85 -34.17
N LEU A 36 3.96 26.73 -34.81
CA LEU A 36 4.70 26.70 -36.07
C LEU A 36 3.86 27.19 -37.26
N GLN A 37 2.57 26.85 -37.32
CA GLN A 37 1.65 27.35 -38.35
C GLN A 37 1.36 28.83 -38.23
N ARG A 38 1.21 29.38 -37.01
CA ARG A 38 1.02 30.84 -36.81
C ARG A 38 2.18 31.67 -37.35
N LYS A 39 3.39 31.11 -37.43
CA LYS A 39 4.58 31.78 -37.99
C LYS A 39 4.76 31.57 -39.49
N GLU A 40 4.04 30.65 -40.12
CA GLU A 40 4.08 30.44 -41.58
C GLU A 40 3.15 31.39 -42.35
N GLY A 41 2.26 32.11 -41.67
CA GLY A 41 1.37 33.10 -42.26
C GLY A 41 1.81 34.54 -42.00
N GLY A 42 2.63 35.11 -42.90
CA GLY A 42 2.56 36.53 -43.24
C GLY A 42 3.34 37.54 -42.37
N GLY A 43 4.31 38.20 -43.02
CA GLY A 43 4.58 39.65 -43.00
C GLY A 43 4.37 40.50 -41.75
N SER A 44 5.46 41.13 -41.30
CA SER A 44 5.59 42.48 -40.74
C SER A 44 4.31 43.20 -40.23
N SER A 45 4.30 43.60 -38.95
CA SER A 45 4.32 45.03 -38.53
C SER A 45 4.04 45.24 -37.02
N LYS A 46 4.89 46.08 -36.40
CA LYS A 46 4.58 47.13 -35.41
C LYS A 46 4.04 46.82 -33.99
N LYS A 47 4.84 47.26 -33.00
CA LYS A 47 4.45 47.90 -31.70
C LYS A 47 3.45 49.07 -31.95
N PRO A 48 2.59 49.52 -30.98
CA PRO A 48 3.03 50.07 -29.67
C PRO A 48 2.05 49.96 -28.46
N ALA A 49 2.56 50.40 -27.30
CA ALA A 49 1.95 51.16 -26.15
C ALA A 49 0.52 50.80 -25.64
N ALA A 50 0.21 50.58 -24.35
CA ALA A 50 0.44 51.25 -23.05
C ALA A 50 -0.90 51.82 -22.51
N SER A 51 -1.27 51.43 -21.28
CA SER A 51 -2.06 52.17 -20.24
C SER A 51 -2.49 51.16 -19.15
N GLU A 52 -2.09 51.26 -17.87
CA GLU A 52 -2.66 52.16 -16.82
C GLU A 52 -4.19 51.92 -16.65
N ASP A 53 -4.82 51.74 -15.48
CA ASP A 53 -4.45 51.87 -14.06
C ASP A 53 -5.65 51.41 -13.16
N VAL A 54 -5.45 51.30 -11.83
CA VAL A 54 -6.43 51.54 -10.72
C VAL A 54 -7.42 50.44 -10.20
N LYS A 55 -7.04 49.91 -9.00
CA LYS A 55 -7.70 49.83 -7.66
C LYS A 55 -9.00 49.06 -7.31
N GLU A 56 -8.89 48.35 -6.15
CA GLU A 56 -9.72 48.28 -4.90
C GLU A 56 -11.26 48.24 -4.98
N ASP A 57 -12.06 47.71 -4.05
CA ASP A 57 -12.04 46.80 -2.89
C ASP A 57 -13.52 46.81 -2.35
N VAL A 58 -13.89 45.87 -1.47
CA VAL A 58 -14.99 45.96 -0.47
C VAL A 58 -16.47 45.69 -0.89
N SER A 59 -16.91 44.47 -0.52
CA SER A 59 -18.09 44.10 0.31
C SER A 59 -19.57 44.17 -0.13
N ARG A 60 -20.23 43.03 0.16
CA ARG A 60 -21.44 42.80 1.02
C ARG A 60 -22.79 42.42 0.37
N ARG A 61 -23.37 41.36 1.01
CA ARG A 61 -24.79 41.01 1.25
C ARG A 61 -25.56 40.40 0.06
N SER A 62 -26.47 39.43 0.21
CA SER A 62 -27.18 38.86 1.38
C SER A 62 -28.06 37.67 0.95
N GLU A 63 -28.38 36.79 1.91
CA GLU A 63 -29.62 35.98 2.05
C GLU A 63 -29.86 34.80 1.07
N GLY A 64 -30.40 33.64 1.45
CA GLY A 64 -31.08 33.23 2.69
C GLY A 64 -31.19 31.70 2.78
N ALA A 65 -31.60 31.24 3.97
CA ALA A 65 -31.46 29.88 4.51
C ALA A 65 -32.65 28.92 4.16
N PRO A 66 -33.08 28.00 5.04
CA PRO A 66 -32.75 26.57 5.05
C PRO A 66 -33.99 25.65 4.92
N VAL A 67 -33.81 24.34 4.72
CA VAL A 67 -34.89 23.38 5.00
C VAL A 67 -34.36 22.15 5.74
N ALA A 68 -34.91 21.95 6.93
CA ALA A 68 -34.83 20.75 7.75
C ALA A 68 -36.16 19.97 7.64
N ALA A 69 -36.11 18.63 7.56
CA ALA A 69 -37.18 17.69 7.94
C ALA A 69 -36.57 16.27 7.97
N MET A 70 -36.36 15.65 9.14
CA MET A 70 -37.26 14.74 9.87
C MET A 70 -37.41 13.30 9.31
N ARG A 71 -36.83 12.36 10.07
CA ARG A 71 -37.40 11.10 10.67
C ARG A 71 -38.14 10.06 9.80
N SER A 72 -37.66 8.80 9.90
CA SER A 72 -38.33 7.54 10.35
C SER A 72 -37.52 6.34 9.80
N SER A 73 -36.97 5.37 10.55
CA SER A 73 -37.52 4.34 11.46
C SER A 73 -38.64 3.50 10.87
N GLU A 74 -38.33 2.33 10.30
CA GLU A 74 -39.22 1.16 10.35
C GLU A 74 -38.45 -0.16 10.54
N ARG A 75 -38.77 -0.82 11.67
CA ARG A 75 -38.58 -2.24 11.96
C ARG A 75 -39.71 -3.03 11.28
N LEU A 76 -39.39 -4.16 10.65
CA LEU A 76 -40.34 -5.26 10.40
C LEU A 76 -39.56 -6.57 10.63
N SER A 77 -39.75 -7.29 11.73
CA SER A 77 -40.92 -8.05 12.20
C SER A 77 -41.02 -9.47 11.59
N SER A 78 -40.96 -10.40 12.52
CA SER A 78 -41.18 -11.85 12.50
C SER A 78 -42.31 -12.38 11.63
N ARG A 79 -42.10 -13.55 11.00
CA ARG A 79 -43.19 -14.50 10.74
C ARG A 79 -42.78 -15.96 10.91
N LYS A 80 -43.21 -16.51 12.05
CA LYS A 80 -43.40 -17.95 12.31
C LYS A 80 -44.32 -18.56 11.25
N GLN A 81 -43.96 -19.71 10.71
CA GLN A 81 -44.94 -20.73 10.35
C GLN A 81 -44.60 -22.08 10.99
N LYS A 82 -45.64 -22.62 11.62
CA LYS A 82 -45.73 -23.82 12.43
C LYS A 82 -46.62 -24.78 11.66
N ARG A 83 -46.14 -26.00 11.35
CA ARG A 83 -46.99 -27.18 11.17
C ARG A 83 -46.28 -28.43 11.74
N LYS A 84 -46.84 -28.91 12.85
CA LYS A 84 -46.98 -30.32 13.30
C LYS A 84 -47.51 -31.19 12.14
N ALA A 85 -47.44 -32.52 12.08
CA ALA A 85 -46.85 -33.63 12.84
C ALA A 85 -47.12 -34.90 12.00
N GLY A 86 -46.36 -35.98 12.20
CA GLY A 86 -46.67 -37.30 11.63
C GLY A 86 -45.54 -38.31 11.86
N GLU A 87 -45.75 -39.21 12.83
CA GLU A 87 -44.89 -40.30 13.32
C GLU A 87 -44.74 -41.52 12.39
N ASN A 88 -43.63 -42.24 12.61
CA ASN A 88 -43.34 -43.66 12.35
C ASN A 88 -43.22 -44.08 10.86
N ASP A 89 -42.32 -44.98 10.43
CA ASP A 89 -41.74 -46.15 11.08
C ASP A 89 -40.42 -46.54 10.37
N LYS A 90 -39.50 -47.14 11.15
CA LYS A 90 -38.40 -48.06 10.78
C LYS A 90 -37.46 -47.76 9.60
N GLY A 91 -36.23 -47.47 10.01
CA GLY A 91 -35.14 -48.43 9.88
C GLY A 91 -34.51 -48.58 8.50
N GLU A 92 -33.38 -47.89 8.30
CA GLU A 92 -32.25 -48.48 7.59
C GLU A 92 -30.98 -47.70 7.95
N THR A 93 -30.02 -48.45 8.47
CA THR A 93 -28.67 -48.02 8.85
C THR A 93 -27.98 -47.38 7.64
N ALA A 94 -27.94 -46.05 7.61
CA ALA A 94 -27.14 -45.32 6.64
C ALA A 94 -25.67 -45.58 6.93
N HIS A 95 -25.10 -46.48 6.14
CA HIS A 95 -23.68 -46.76 6.05
C HIS A 95 -22.86 -45.47 6.22
N ASP A 96 -22.05 -45.44 7.28
CA ASP A 96 -20.85 -44.63 7.38
C ASP A 96 -19.93 -44.97 6.20
N LYS A 97 -20.22 -44.36 5.06
CA LYS A 97 -19.24 -44.23 3.98
C LYS A 97 -18.16 -43.33 4.56
N LYS A 98 -17.15 -43.96 5.18
CA LYS A 98 -15.84 -43.34 5.44
C LYS A 98 -15.41 -42.68 4.13
N LYS A 99 -15.69 -41.38 4.00
CA LYS A 99 -15.11 -40.57 2.93
C LYS A 99 -13.62 -40.75 3.08
N VAL A 100 -12.98 -41.31 2.06
CA VAL A 100 -11.53 -41.52 2.05
C VAL A 100 -10.91 -40.15 2.31
N LYS A 101 -10.25 -40.00 3.47
CA LYS A 101 -9.51 -38.79 3.80
C LYS A 101 -8.39 -38.64 2.79
N VAL A 102 -8.49 -37.67 1.89
CA VAL A 102 -7.42 -37.36 0.94
C VAL A 102 -6.53 -36.32 1.60
N VAL A 103 -5.37 -36.75 2.08
CA VAL A 103 -4.32 -35.84 2.56
C VAL A 103 -3.68 -35.18 1.33
N ILE A 104 -3.62 -33.85 1.32
CA ILE A 104 -3.21 -33.10 0.12
C ILE A 104 -1.77 -32.61 0.15
N ASN A 105 -1.13 -32.53 1.31
CA ASN A 105 0.18 -31.91 1.48
C ASN A 105 1.19 -32.86 2.13
N THR A 106 2.45 -32.74 1.71
CA THR A 106 3.61 -33.45 2.27
C THR A 106 4.53 -32.53 3.07
N LEU A 107 4.40 -31.21 2.89
CA LEU A 107 5.12 -30.16 3.61
C LEU A 107 4.13 -29.33 4.42
N ASP A 108 4.60 -28.76 5.50
CA ASP A 108 3.86 -27.78 6.29
C ASP A 108 3.53 -26.53 5.45
N PRO A 109 2.25 -26.17 5.26
CA PRO A 109 1.87 -25.04 4.43
C PRO A 109 2.37 -23.68 4.95
N ILE A 110 2.70 -23.55 6.24
CA ILE A 110 3.14 -22.27 6.82
C ILE A 110 4.63 -22.05 6.56
N MET A 111 5.48 -22.99 6.99
CA MET A 111 6.94 -22.85 6.93
C MET A 111 7.57 -23.49 5.68
N LEU A 112 6.78 -24.24 4.90
CA LEU A 112 7.24 -25.03 3.74
C LEU A 112 8.34 -26.05 4.09
N THR A 113 8.34 -26.53 5.34
CA THR A 113 9.25 -27.55 5.87
C THR A 113 8.58 -28.91 5.94
N GLU A 114 9.36 -29.98 6.15
CA GLU A 114 8.81 -31.33 6.31
C GLU A 114 7.87 -31.42 7.53
N LEU A 115 6.85 -32.28 7.42
CA LEU A 115 5.97 -32.57 8.54
C LEU A 115 6.72 -33.35 9.62
N GLY A 116 6.70 -32.81 10.83
CA GLY A 116 7.38 -33.36 12.00
C GLY A 116 6.54 -34.39 12.77
N GLN A 117 6.97 -34.67 14.00
CA GLN A 117 6.31 -35.65 14.87
C GLN A 117 4.95 -35.18 15.40
N HIS A 118 4.79 -33.87 15.60
CA HIS A 118 3.61 -33.27 16.21
C HIS A 118 2.85 -32.46 15.17
N THR A 119 1.72 -33.00 14.72
CA THR A 119 0.94 -32.44 13.62
C THR A 119 -0.53 -32.31 13.96
N PHE A 120 -1.19 -31.33 13.35
CA PHE A 120 -2.63 -31.12 13.44
C PHE A 120 -3.30 -31.35 12.07
N GLU A 121 -4.37 -32.15 12.04
CA GLU A 121 -5.16 -32.42 10.83
C GLU A 121 -6.40 -31.51 10.77
N PHE A 122 -6.49 -30.67 9.74
CA PHE A 122 -7.70 -29.91 9.46
C PHE A 122 -8.48 -30.52 8.29
N THR A 123 -9.76 -30.85 8.52
CA THR A 123 -10.63 -31.41 7.47
C THR A 123 -11.48 -30.31 6.84
N ARG A 124 -11.28 -30.09 5.54
CA ARG A 124 -12.05 -29.11 4.75
C ARG A 124 -13.45 -29.64 4.40
N ARG A 125 -14.35 -28.73 4.01
CA ARG A 125 -15.75 -29.05 3.63
C ARG A 125 -15.86 -30.03 2.45
N ASN A 126 -14.89 -30.03 1.55
CA ASN A 126 -14.79 -30.95 0.41
C ASN A 126 -14.27 -32.35 0.80
N GLY A 127 -13.85 -32.57 2.06
CA GLY A 127 -13.31 -33.82 2.56
C GLY A 127 -11.79 -33.99 2.43
N SER A 128 -11.08 -33.01 1.85
CA SER A 128 -9.61 -33.03 1.87
C SER A 128 -9.07 -32.67 3.25
N VAL A 129 -7.98 -33.30 3.65
CA VAL A 129 -7.30 -33.07 4.93
C VAL A 129 -5.97 -32.37 4.68
N VAL A 130 -5.73 -31.32 5.44
CA VAL A 130 -4.45 -30.60 5.45
C VAL A 130 -3.78 -30.82 6.79
N ILE A 131 -2.48 -31.08 6.75
CA ILE A 131 -1.68 -31.37 7.94
C ILE A 131 -0.73 -30.19 8.19
N TYR A 132 -0.70 -29.68 9.41
CA TYR A 132 0.23 -28.62 9.81
C TYR A 132 1.17 -29.15 10.88
N ASN A 133 2.40 -28.63 10.92
CA ASN A 133 3.20 -28.72 12.12
C ASN A 133 2.54 -27.89 13.21
N VAL A 134 2.40 -28.46 14.41
CA VAL A 134 1.71 -27.76 15.50
C VAL A 134 2.47 -26.52 15.93
N ASP A 135 3.80 -26.59 15.91
CA ASP A 135 4.69 -25.47 16.25
C ASP A 135 4.42 -24.23 15.37
N SER A 136 4.51 -24.40 14.05
CA SER A 136 4.26 -23.30 13.10
C SER A 136 2.83 -22.79 13.15
N LEU A 137 1.85 -23.68 13.34
CA LEU A 137 0.44 -23.29 13.44
C LEU A 137 0.16 -22.46 14.70
N VAL A 138 0.69 -22.87 15.85
CA VAL A 138 0.54 -22.11 17.10
C VAL A 138 1.24 -20.76 17.00
N GLN A 139 2.50 -20.72 16.55
CA GLN A 139 3.23 -19.48 16.35
C GLN A 139 2.48 -18.54 15.40
N TYR A 140 1.94 -19.06 14.29
CA TYR A 140 1.14 -18.27 13.35
C TYR A 140 -0.10 -17.65 14.01
N ILE A 141 -0.90 -18.46 14.72
CA ILE A 141 -2.12 -17.99 15.37
C ILE A 141 -1.79 -16.92 16.42
N LEU A 142 -0.75 -17.14 17.23
CA LEU A 142 -0.37 -16.21 18.29
C LEU A 142 0.32 -14.95 17.75
N ALA A 143 1.08 -15.03 16.67
CA ALA A 143 1.73 -13.86 16.07
C ALA A 143 0.73 -12.99 15.28
N THR A 144 -0.29 -13.61 14.66
CA THR A 144 -1.23 -12.89 13.80
C THR A 144 -2.55 -12.56 14.46
N GLY A 145 -2.95 -13.33 15.49
CA GLY A 145 -4.29 -13.31 16.06
C GLY A 145 -5.39 -13.78 15.10
N ASP A 146 -5.04 -14.45 13.99
CA ASP A 146 -6.01 -15.04 13.08
C ASP A 146 -6.29 -16.49 13.49
N PHE A 147 -7.51 -16.71 14.01
CA PHE A 147 -7.99 -18.02 14.47
C PHE A 147 -8.69 -18.79 13.33
N SER A 148 -8.19 -18.63 12.12
CA SER A 148 -8.70 -19.26 10.91
C SER A 148 -7.60 -20.07 10.25
N GLU A 149 -7.99 -21.11 9.52
CA GLU A 149 -7.06 -21.94 8.77
C GLU A 149 -6.26 -21.07 7.76
N PRO A 150 -4.91 -21.09 7.78
CA PRO A 150 -4.07 -20.15 7.02
C PRO A 150 -4.34 -20.05 5.51
N GLU A 151 -4.61 -21.17 4.83
CA GLU A 151 -4.85 -21.24 3.39
C GLU A 151 -6.30 -20.89 3.02
N THR A 152 -7.28 -21.55 3.64
CA THR A 152 -8.70 -21.39 3.27
C THR A 152 -9.43 -20.29 4.02
N ARG A 153 -8.82 -19.73 5.08
CA ARG A 153 -9.42 -18.75 5.99
C ARG A 153 -10.73 -19.22 6.62
N ILE A 154 -10.93 -20.53 6.71
CA ILE A 154 -12.08 -21.10 7.42
C ILE A 154 -11.80 -20.99 8.92
N PRO A 155 -12.70 -20.38 9.73
CA PRO A 155 -12.48 -20.25 11.17
C PRO A 155 -12.34 -21.62 11.84
N PHE A 156 -11.36 -21.76 12.72
CA PHE A 156 -11.23 -22.93 13.57
C PHE A 156 -12.37 -22.97 14.58
N SER A 157 -12.94 -24.16 14.78
CA SER A 157 -13.89 -24.38 15.87
C SER A 157 -13.17 -24.33 17.21
N ASP A 158 -13.92 -24.13 18.30
CA ASP A 158 -13.33 -24.15 19.64
C ASP A 158 -12.76 -25.53 20.00
N GLU A 159 -13.26 -26.58 19.36
CA GLU A 159 -12.73 -27.93 19.53
C GLU A 159 -11.39 -28.09 18.80
N ASP A 160 -11.27 -27.57 17.57
CA ASP A 160 -10.00 -27.57 16.82
C ASP A 160 -8.90 -26.86 17.61
N LEU A 161 -9.21 -25.69 18.18
CA LEU A 161 -8.24 -24.92 18.97
C LEU A 161 -7.83 -25.65 20.26
N ARG A 162 -8.77 -26.35 20.93
CA ARG A 162 -8.43 -27.21 22.07
C ARG A 162 -7.52 -28.36 21.67
N GLN A 163 -7.76 -28.97 20.51
CA GLN A 163 -6.91 -30.05 20.00
C GLN A 163 -5.52 -29.54 19.67
N ILE A 164 -5.40 -28.35 19.06
CA ILE A 164 -4.12 -27.68 18.81
C ILE A 164 -3.35 -27.49 20.12
N ASP A 165 -3.99 -26.97 21.18
CA ASP A 165 -3.34 -26.79 22.49
C ASP A 165 -2.90 -28.13 23.13
N VAL A 166 -3.69 -29.20 22.97
CA VAL A 166 -3.34 -30.53 23.45
C VAL A 166 -2.11 -31.07 22.74
N GLU A 167 -2.05 -30.95 21.40
CA GLU A 167 -0.88 -31.38 20.63
C GLU A 167 0.34 -30.50 20.91
N ALA A 168 0.15 -29.19 21.12
CA ALA A 168 1.21 -28.26 21.51
C ALA A 168 1.82 -28.63 22.86
N SER A 169 0.97 -29.03 23.82
CA SER A 169 1.39 -29.52 25.13
C SER A 169 2.19 -30.82 25.04
N LYS A 170 1.79 -31.74 24.15
CA LYS A 170 2.55 -32.98 23.88
C LYS A 170 3.90 -32.69 23.24
N ALA A 171 3.96 -31.69 22.36
CA ALA A 171 5.18 -31.19 21.74
C ALA A 171 6.06 -30.38 22.70
N LYS A 172 5.57 -30.08 23.92
CA LYS A 172 6.25 -29.27 24.95
C LYS A 172 6.63 -27.88 24.44
N LEU A 173 5.75 -27.27 23.64
CA LEU A 173 5.91 -25.89 23.20
C LEU A 173 5.74 -24.95 24.41
N ASN A 174 6.63 -23.97 24.55
CA ASN A 174 6.56 -22.94 25.59
C ASN A 174 5.71 -21.74 25.14
N GLU A 175 4.65 -22.02 24.38
CA GLU A 175 3.77 -20.99 23.81
C GLU A 175 2.48 -20.86 24.62
N ASN A 176 1.82 -19.71 24.49
CA ASN A 176 0.53 -19.48 25.14
C ASN A 176 -0.58 -20.31 24.48
N SER A 177 -1.67 -20.59 25.23
CA SER A 177 -2.83 -21.30 24.68
C SER A 177 -3.51 -20.49 23.57
N VAL A 178 -3.75 -21.13 22.42
CA VAL A 178 -4.50 -20.51 21.31
C VAL A 178 -5.98 -20.31 21.68
N VAL A 179 -6.54 -21.16 22.54
CA VAL A 179 -7.90 -21.01 23.07
C VAL A 179 -8.01 -19.76 23.95
N ASP A 180 -7.05 -19.54 24.84
CA ASP A 180 -7.04 -18.35 25.70
C ASP A 180 -6.73 -17.07 24.91
N ALA A 181 -5.88 -17.16 23.89
CA ALA A 181 -5.66 -16.06 22.95
C ALA A 181 -6.95 -15.66 22.23
N LYS A 182 -7.79 -16.62 21.80
CA LYS A 182 -9.07 -16.34 21.14
C LYS A 182 -10.05 -15.55 22.01
N LYS A 183 -10.04 -15.77 23.33
CA LYS A 183 -10.87 -15.00 24.28
C LYS A 183 -10.47 -13.52 24.29
N ASN A 184 -9.20 -13.24 24.04
CA ASN A 184 -8.61 -11.91 24.02
C ASN A 184 -8.39 -11.37 22.60
N LYS A 185 -9.22 -11.78 21.63
CA LYS A 185 -9.10 -11.40 20.21
C LYS A 185 -8.96 -9.89 19.98
N HIS A 186 -9.62 -9.06 20.80
CA HIS A 186 -9.56 -7.60 20.70
C HIS A 186 -8.14 -7.03 20.81
N ILE A 187 -7.25 -7.66 21.61
CA ILE A 187 -5.86 -7.23 21.77
C ILE A 187 -5.11 -7.41 20.44
N PHE A 188 -5.33 -8.54 19.76
CA PHE A 188 -4.73 -8.81 18.46
C PHE A 188 -5.29 -7.91 17.37
N GLU A 189 -6.58 -7.57 17.42
CA GLU A 189 -7.18 -6.61 16.48
C GLU A 189 -6.56 -5.21 16.66
N GLU A 190 -6.35 -4.76 17.89
CA GLU A 190 -5.67 -3.49 18.18
C GLU A 190 -4.21 -3.50 17.70
N GLN A 191 -3.47 -4.58 18.00
CA GLN A 191 -2.09 -4.75 17.51
C GLN A 191 -2.03 -4.77 15.98
N LYS A 192 -2.99 -5.43 15.33
CA LYS A 192 -3.10 -5.44 13.87
C LYS A 192 -3.32 -4.04 13.32
N VAL A 193 -4.22 -3.25 13.91
CA VAL A 193 -4.44 -1.85 13.52
C VAL A 193 -3.15 -1.05 13.65
N LYS A 194 -2.40 -1.22 14.75
CA LYS A 194 -1.10 -0.55 14.94
C LYS A 194 -0.11 -0.95 13.84
N ARG A 195 0.06 -2.25 13.57
CA ARG A 195 0.95 -2.76 12.52
C ARG A 195 0.55 -2.24 11.14
N ASP A 196 -0.73 -2.29 10.80
CA ASP A 196 -1.24 -1.82 9.51
C ASP A 196 -1.05 -0.30 9.37
N GLY A 197 -1.15 0.46 10.47
CA GLY A 197 -0.81 1.88 10.52
C GLY A 197 0.66 2.17 10.23
N ILE A 198 1.58 1.40 10.86
CA ILE A 198 3.03 1.52 10.61
C ILE A 198 3.36 1.17 9.15
N LEU A 199 2.76 0.11 8.61
CA LEU A 199 2.90 -0.26 7.20
C LEU A 199 2.36 0.83 6.26
N GLY A 200 1.28 1.51 6.65
CA GLY A 200 0.78 2.68 5.93
C GLY A 200 1.78 3.83 5.89
N LEU A 201 2.43 4.13 7.02
CA LEU A 201 3.49 5.14 7.10
C LEU A 201 4.71 4.77 6.25
N GLU A 202 5.14 3.51 6.27
CA GLU A 202 6.24 3.00 5.43
C GLU A 202 5.96 3.24 3.94
N ARG A 203 4.74 2.91 3.48
CA ARG A 203 4.34 3.19 2.09
C ARG A 203 4.39 4.67 1.76
N CYS A 204 3.92 5.54 2.66
CA CYS A 204 4.01 6.99 2.47
C CYS A 204 5.48 7.45 2.40
N ALA A 205 6.37 6.92 3.26
CA ALA A 205 7.79 7.22 3.21
C ALA A 205 8.42 6.76 1.87
N SER A 206 8.06 5.56 1.40
CA SER A 206 8.48 5.01 0.11
C SER A 206 8.14 5.93 -1.07
N GLU A 207 7.01 6.62 -1.05
CA GLU A 207 6.67 7.61 -2.10
C GLU A 207 7.66 8.78 -2.14
N TYR A 208 8.19 9.21 -0.99
CA TYR A 208 9.23 10.25 -0.97
C TYR A 208 10.57 9.70 -1.43
N VAL A 209 10.89 8.44 -1.15
CA VAL A 209 12.09 7.78 -1.69
C VAL A 209 11.99 7.64 -3.22
N ASN A 210 10.82 7.32 -3.76
CA ASN A 210 10.57 7.33 -5.21
C ASN A 210 10.83 8.73 -5.79
N LYS A 211 10.36 9.80 -5.14
CA LYS A 211 10.66 11.18 -5.58
C LYS A 211 12.15 11.52 -5.49
N MET A 212 12.86 11.03 -4.48
CA MET A 212 14.31 11.19 -4.40
C MET A 212 15.00 10.54 -5.60
N LEU A 213 14.56 9.34 -6.02
CA LEU A 213 15.05 8.67 -7.23
C LEU A 213 14.73 9.47 -8.51
N GLU A 214 13.50 9.98 -8.65
CA GLU A 214 13.14 10.84 -9.78
C GLU A 214 14.05 12.08 -9.88
N ILE A 215 14.44 12.65 -8.74
CA ILE A 215 15.39 13.78 -8.67
C ILE A 215 16.82 13.35 -9.00
N ILE A 216 17.26 12.16 -8.59
CA ILE A 216 18.58 11.60 -8.94
C ILE A 216 18.69 11.42 -10.46
N GLU A 217 17.63 10.93 -11.08
CA GLU A 217 17.58 10.63 -12.52
C GLU A 217 17.23 11.85 -13.40
N SER A 218 17.01 13.03 -12.80
CA SER A 218 16.69 14.26 -13.53
C SER A 218 17.95 14.96 -14.08
N ASP A 219 17.77 15.74 -15.16
CA ASP A 219 18.82 16.59 -15.75
C ASP A 219 18.82 18.03 -15.17
N ASP A 220 17.98 18.33 -14.16
CA ASP A 220 17.88 19.66 -13.53
C ASP A 220 18.24 19.58 -12.03
N PRO A 221 19.53 19.76 -11.68
CA PRO A 221 19.98 19.66 -10.29
C PRO A 221 19.53 20.85 -9.43
N GLU A 222 19.30 22.03 -10.02
CA GLU A 222 18.89 23.22 -9.25
C GLU A 222 17.45 23.09 -8.78
N GLU A 223 16.54 22.66 -9.67
CA GLU A 223 15.16 22.34 -9.30
C GLU A 223 15.12 21.16 -8.32
N GLY A 224 15.96 20.14 -8.55
CA GLY A 224 16.10 18.97 -7.68
C GLY A 224 16.46 19.34 -6.25
N GLU A 225 17.52 20.14 -6.05
CA GLU A 225 17.97 20.59 -4.73
C GLU A 225 16.88 21.37 -3.98
N MET A 226 16.19 22.28 -4.69
CA MET A 226 15.08 23.05 -4.13
C MET A 226 13.94 22.12 -3.66
N LEU A 227 13.55 21.13 -4.47
CA LEU A 227 12.52 20.16 -4.11
C LEU A 227 12.92 19.30 -2.91
N LEU A 228 14.18 18.86 -2.85
CA LEU A 228 14.69 18.07 -1.74
C LEU A 228 14.57 18.84 -0.42
N ILE A 229 15.10 20.06 -0.37
CA ILE A 229 15.16 20.87 0.85
C ILE A 229 13.77 21.35 1.27
N MET A 230 12.96 21.83 0.33
CA MET A 230 11.69 22.49 0.67
C MET A 230 10.54 21.51 0.90
N SER A 231 10.60 20.29 0.35
CA SER A 231 9.45 19.38 0.37
C SER A 231 9.81 17.94 0.74
N VAL A 232 10.76 17.33 0.05
CA VAL A 232 10.98 15.88 0.14
C VAL A 232 11.62 15.49 1.47
N PHE A 233 12.73 16.13 1.85
CA PHE A 233 13.44 15.81 3.09
C PHE A 233 12.60 16.08 4.36
N PRO A 234 11.94 17.24 4.53
CA PRO A 234 11.12 17.48 5.70
C PRO A 234 9.96 16.48 5.83
N SER A 235 9.27 16.19 4.72
CA SER A 235 8.11 15.28 4.75
C SER A 235 8.54 13.84 5.03
N PHE A 236 9.62 13.37 4.41
CA PHE A 236 10.15 12.04 4.67
C PHE A 236 10.61 11.91 6.13
N SER A 237 11.34 12.90 6.65
CA SER A 237 11.86 12.88 8.02
C SER A 237 10.72 12.80 9.06
N ASP A 238 9.63 13.56 8.87
CA ASP A 238 8.49 13.51 9.79
C ASP A 238 7.82 12.12 9.78
N ILE A 239 7.51 11.58 8.59
CA ILE A 239 6.86 10.27 8.47
C ILE A 239 7.76 9.16 9.03
N PHE A 240 9.05 9.17 8.68
CA PHE A 240 9.99 8.16 9.15
C PHE A 240 10.18 8.21 10.67
N GLU A 241 10.17 9.40 11.26
CA GLU A 241 10.21 9.56 12.72
C GLU A 241 8.96 8.97 13.40
N GLN A 242 7.79 9.08 12.77
CA GLN A 242 6.58 8.42 13.27
C GLN A 242 6.71 6.89 13.24
N ILE A 243 7.31 6.31 12.19
CA ILE A 243 7.61 4.86 12.12
C ILE A 243 8.56 4.48 13.27
N ARG A 244 9.70 5.18 13.39
CA ARG A 244 10.73 4.90 14.40
C ARG A 244 10.21 4.97 15.84
N ARG A 245 9.34 5.93 16.15
CA ARG A 245 8.72 6.07 17.48
C ARG A 245 7.80 4.91 17.84
N ASN A 246 7.19 4.28 16.83
CA ASN A 246 6.23 3.20 17.05
C ASN A 246 6.87 1.81 17.04
N ASP A 247 7.90 1.64 16.21
CA ASP A 247 8.68 0.40 16.03
C ASP A 247 10.07 0.73 15.45
N SER A 248 11.10 0.72 16.30
CA SER A 248 12.46 1.07 15.89
C SER A 248 13.15 0.00 15.06
N GLU A 249 12.83 -1.27 15.29
CA GLU A 249 13.42 -2.39 14.55
C GLU A 249 12.87 -2.42 13.12
N TYR A 250 11.55 -2.29 12.98
CA TYR A 250 10.92 -2.16 11.67
C TYR A 250 11.38 -0.91 10.92
N ALA A 251 11.59 0.21 11.61
CA ALA A 251 12.15 1.43 11.01
C ALA A 251 13.56 1.20 10.45
N GLN A 252 14.43 0.48 11.19
CA GLN A 252 15.77 0.15 10.71
C GLN A 252 15.72 -0.69 9.43
N HIS A 253 14.91 -1.74 9.41
CA HIS A 253 14.73 -2.57 8.21
C HIS A 253 14.18 -1.78 7.03
N SER A 254 13.23 -0.87 7.27
CA SER A 254 12.67 0.00 6.23
C SER A 254 13.72 0.93 5.66
N MET A 255 14.55 1.54 6.51
CA MET A 255 15.64 2.42 6.07
C MET A 255 16.70 1.68 5.27
N ASP A 256 17.11 0.49 5.71
CA ASP A 256 18.06 -0.34 4.97
C ASP A 256 17.52 -0.63 3.56
N HIS A 257 16.22 -0.93 3.45
CA HIS A 257 15.56 -1.13 2.17
C HIS A 257 15.52 0.14 1.32
N PHE A 258 15.21 1.31 1.90
CA PHE A 258 15.22 2.59 1.17
C PHE A 258 16.60 2.93 0.63
N ILE A 259 17.64 2.75 1.42
CA ILE A 259 19.03 2.98 1.01
C ILE A 259 19.42 2.02 -0.12
N GLN A 260 19.09 0.73 0.00
CA GLN A 260 19.34 -0.25 -1.06
C GLN A 260 18.58 0.10 -2.35
N TYR A 261 17.34 0.54 -2.22
CA TYR A 261 16.50 0.93 -3.36
C TYR A 261 17.06 2.15 -4.08
N VAL A 262 17.54 3.16 -3.35
CA VAL A 262 18.23 4.33 -3.93
C VAL A 262 19.51 3.93 -4.64
N ASN A 263 20.30 3.00 -4.08
CA ASN A 263 21.53 2.51 -4.72
C ASN A 263 21.27 1.68 -5.99
N GLY A 264 20.13 0.99 -6.04
CA GLY A 264 19.85 -0.01 -7.06
C GLY A 264 20.68 -1.29 -6.86
N PRO A 265 20.39 -2.36 -7.63
CA PRO A 265 21.13 -3.61 -7.53
C PRO A 265 22.56 -3.49 -8.08
N ASN A 266 23.50 -4.27 -7.53
CA ASN A 266 24.92 -4.23 -7.91
C ASN A 266 25.21 -4.39 -9.42
N ASN A 267 24.34 -5.10 -10.15
CA ASN A 267 24.48 -5.32 -11.59
C ASN A 267 23.88 -4.18 -12.44
N ARG A 268 23.03 -3.34 -11.84
CA ARG A 268 22.37 -2.20 -12.48
C ARG A 268 22.14 -1.11 -11.42
N PRO A 269 23.20 -0.40 -11.01
CA PRO A 269 23.06 0.69 -10.05
C PRO A 269 22.22 1.82 -10.64
N THR A 270 21.65 2.64 -9.75
CA THR A 270 20.95 3.87 -10.14
C THR A 270 21.90 4.83 -10.85
N VAL A 271 21.41 5.48 -11.91
CA VAL A 271 22.20 6.45 -12.67
C VAL A 271 21.96 7.84 -12.09
N ASP A 272 23.02 8.46 -11.58
CA ASP A 272 22.97 9.80 -10.99
C ASP A 272 23.21 10.87 -12.06
N HIS A 273 22.12 11.38 -12.66
CA HIS A 273 22.16 12.42 -13.67
C HIS A 273 22.29 13.82 -13.04
N SER A 274 21.67 14.04 -11.88
CA SER A 274 21.70 15.34 -11.19
C SER A 274 22.94 15.53 -10.31
N GLY A 275 23.63 14.46 -9.91
CA GLY A 275 24.74 14.53 -8.96
C GLY A 275 24.28 14.64 -7.49
N LEU A 276 22.98 14.47 -7.22
CA LEU A 276 22.36 14.65 -5.90
C LEU A 276 22.27 13.35 -5.10
N MET A 277 22.61 12.19 -5.70
CA MET A 277 22.56 10.90 -5.01
C MET A 277 23.37 10.86 -3.71
N PRO A 278 24.62 11.39 -3.62
CA PRO A 278 25.36 11.41 -2.36
C PRO A 278 24.68 12.24 -1.26
N VAL A 279 24.01 13.33 -1.64
CA VAL A 279 23.28 14.20 -0.70
C VAL A 279 22.09 13.46 -0.12
N ILE A 280 21.32 12.77 -0.96
CA ILE A 280 20.17 11.95 -0.56
C ILE A 280 20.60 10.81 0.36
N LEU A 281 21.65 10.06 -0.01
CA LEU A 281 22.15 8.96 0.83
C LEU A 281 22.65 9.45 2.19
N SER A 282 23.39 10.56 2.23
CA SER A 282 23.83 11.16 3.48
C SER A 282 22.65 11.60 4.35
N PHE A 283 21.61 12.18 3.74
CA PHE A 283 20.38 12.54 4.44
C PHE A 283 19.69 11.31 5.05
N LEU A 284 19.50 10.25 4.27
CA LEU A 284 18.86 9.01 4.74
C LEU A 284 19.64 8.39 5.92
N GLU A 285 20.97 8.35 5.84
CA GLU A 285 21.81 7.88 6.95
C GLU A 285 21.68 8.74 8.21
N ASP A 286 21.61 10.06 8.06
CA ASP A 286 21.45 10.98 9.18
C ASP A 286 20.08 10.83 9.84
N VAL A 287 19.02 10.66 9.02
CA VAL A 287 17.67 10.35 9.51
C VAL A 287 17.67 9.01 10.23
N ALA A 288 18.32 7.97 9.70
CA ALA A 288 18.46 6.67 10.34
C ALA A 288 19.06 6.79 11.75
N LYS A 289 20.15 7.57 11.87
CA LYS A 289 20.87 7.85 13.13
C LYS A 289 20.12 8.81 14.07
N GLY A 290 18.99 9.37 13.64
CA GLY A 290 18.20 10.33 14.42
C GLY A 290 18.84 11.71 14.56
N LYS A 291 19.76 12.05 13.67
CA LYS A 291 20.45 13.35 13.66
C LYS A 291 19.66 14.44 12.96
N GLN A 292 18.76 14.05 12.06
CA GLN A 292 17.87 14.97 11.35
C GLN A 292 16.43 14.71 11.74
N GLY A 293 15.79 15.77 12.25
CA GLY A 293 14.36 15.86 12.52
C GLY A 293 13.81 17.15 11.91
N VAL A 294 12.50 17.35 11.97
CA VAL A 294 11.79 18.51 11.37
C VAL A 294 12.41 19.86 11.79
N SER A 295 12.92 19.96 13.02
CA SER A 295 13.60 21.14 13.55
C SER A 295 14.92 21.49 12.85
N ALA A 296 15.58 20.53 12.19
CA ALA A 296 16.79 20.78 11.41
C ALA A 296 16.50 21.57 10.13
N PHE A 297 15.24 21.58 9.67
CA PHE A 297 14.79 22.26 8.46
C PHE A 297 14.10 23.60 8.72
N GLY A 298 14.08 24.08 9.97
CA GLY A 298 13.60 25.42 10.31
C GLY A 298 12.08 25.61 10.29
N PHE A 299 11.32 24.52 10.41
CA PHE A 299 9.85 24.53 10.57
C PHE A 299 9.43 24.30 12.03
#